data_AF-A0A5M3XDU4-F1
#
_entry.id   AF-A0A5M3XDU4-F1
#
_cell.length_a   1.000
_cell.length_b   1.000
_cell.length_c   1.000
_cell.angle_alpha   90.00
_cell.angle_beta   90.00
_cell.angle_gamma   90.00
#
_symmetry.space_group_name_H-M   'P 1'
#
loop_
_entity.id
_entity.type
_entity.pdbx_description
1 polymer ?
#
loop_
_entity_poly.entity_id
_entity_poly.type
_entity_poly.pdbx_seq_one_letter_code
_entity_poly.pdbx_strand_id
1 'polypeptide(L)'
;MDRELLEHFLRTRHNEVTGDHAGPVMTRIVERLSDHPAMVFSQFGEVLLQTRPAIALFGDYTRSGGSSRYLVDRWCADPAARERYLVEVGVTDDRHLRRYRHAALGRLELYRQLLLDPVEYQMLLVFMAVPGSSSDEKLRLLAAAGD
;
A
#
# COMPACT_ATOMS: atom_id res chain seq x y z
N MET A 1 3.65 6.55 -1.82
CA MET A 1 3.85 6.16 -0.43
C MET A 1 3.58 7.42 0.34
N ASP A 2 2.67 7.36 1.31
CA ASP A 2 2.35 8.51 2.16
C ASP A 2 3.57 8.87 3.03
N ARG A 3 3.77 10.16 3.32
CA ARG A 3 4.87 10.69 4.13
C ARG A 3 4.92 10.02 5.50
N GLU A 4 3.79 9.80 6.16
CA GLU A 4 3.75 9.17 7.48
C GLU A 4 4.31 7.75 7.46
N LEU A 5 3.97 6.97 6.42
CA LEU A 5 4.44 5.61 6.26
C LEU A 5 5.93 5.57 5.90
N LEU A 6 6.39 6.53 5.07
CA LEU A 6 7.81 6.70 4.77
C LEU A 6 8.60 7.06 6.04
N GLU A 7 8.12 8.01 6.84
CA GLU A 7 8.74 8.39 8.11
C GLU A 7 8.74 7.24 9.13
N HIS A 8 7.70 6.41 9.14
CA HIS A 8 7.68 5.20 9.94
C HIS A 8 8.85 4.27 9.57
N PHE A 9 8.97 3.88 8.30
CA PHE A 9 10.03 2.95 7.88
C PHE A 9 11.44 3.57 7.95
N LEU A 10 11.57 4.89 7.76
CA LEU A 10 12.85 5.58 7.96
C LEU A 10 13.33 5.49 9.41
N ARG A 11 12.42 5.52 10.40
CA ARG A 11 12.75 5.38 11.83
C ARG A 11 13.18 3.97 12.21
N THR A 12 12.68 2.95 11.51
CA THR A 12 12.88 1.53 11.85
C THR A 12 14.07 0.89 11.11
N ARG A 13 14.88 1.65 10.37
CA ARG A 13 15.99 1.07 9.58
C ARG A 13 17.13 0.60 10.48
N HIS A 14 17.35 -0.71 10.56
CA HIS A 14 18.68 -1.31 10.69
C HIS A 14 18.69 -2.78 10.19
N ASN A 15 19.91 -3.24 9.91
CA ASN A 15 20.28 -4.47 9.20
C ASN A 15 19.85 -5.76 9.93
N GLU A 16 18.92 -6.54 9.39
CA GLU A 16 18.90 -8.02 9.43
C GLU A 16 17.76 -8.61 8.59
N VAL A 17 18.02 -9.79 8.01
CA VAL A 17 17.10 -10.58 7.18
C VAL A 17 16.11 -11.29 8.09
N THR A 18 14.82 -10.99 8.02
CA THR A 18 13.81 -11.99 8.38
C THR A 18 12.41 -11.63 7.87
N GLY A 19 11.79 -12.62 7.23
CA GLY A 19 10.39 -12.64 6.80
C GLY A 19 10.21 -12.58 5.28
N ASP A 20 10.62 -13.62 4.54
CA ASP A 20 10.37 -13.73 3.09
C ASP A 20 8.87 -13.84 2.74
N HIS A 21 8.00 -14.03 3.74
CA HIS A 21 6.58 -14.31 3.54
C HIS A 21 5.72 -13.68 4.63
N ALA A 22 4.50 -13.29 4.26
CA ALA A 22 3.50 -12.88 5.24
C ALA A 22 3.08 -14.07 6.11
N GLY A 23 2.77 -13.80 7.38
CA GLY A 23 2.27 -14.81 8.31
C GLY A 23 0.93 -15.39 7.84
N PRO A 24 0.54 -16.57 8.34
CA PRO A 24 -0.67 -17.27 7.89
C PRO A 24 -1.95 -16.45 8.16
N VAL A 25 -2.01 -15.73 9.28
CA VAL A 25 -3.16 -14.87 9.63
C VAL A 25 -3.27 -13.70 8.65
N MET A 26 -2.17 -12.99 8.39
CA MET A 26 -2.15 -11.86 7.46
C MET A 26 -2.50 -12.29 6.04
N THR A 27 -1.93 -13.41 5.59
CA THR A 27 -2.29 -14.04 4.29
C THR A 27 -3.80 -14.25 4.20
N ARG A 28 -4.40 -14.85 5.23
CA ARG A 28 -5.84 -15.13 5.24
C ARG A 28 -6.72 -13.88 5.26
N ILE A 29 -6.29 -12.83 5.95
CA ILE A 29 -6.99 -11.53 5.95
C ILE A 29 -6.94 -10.91 4.55
N VAL A 30 -5.75 -10.86 3.95
CA VAL A 30 -5.56 -10.26 2.61
C VAL A 30 -6.36 -10.99 1.54
N GLU A 31 -6.44 -12.32 1.60
CA GLU A 31 -7.28 -13.11 0.69
C GLU A 31 -8.76 -12.69 0.72
N ARG A 32 -9.26 -12.23 1.88
CA ARG A 32 -10.65 -11.75 2.04
C ARG A 32 -10.84 -10.32 1.58
N LEU A 33 -9.75 -9.61 1.29
CA LEU A 33 -9.73 -8.25 0.76
C LEU A 33 -9.41 -8.24 -0.74
N SER A 34 -9.67 -9.33 -1.47
CA SER A 34 -9.25 -9.50 -2.87
C SER A 34 -9.78 -8.43 -3.83
N ASP A 35 -10.90 -7.80 -3.50
CA ASP A 35 -11.55 -6.70 -4.22
C ASP A 35 -11.13 -5.31 -3.73
N HIS A 36 -10.34 -5.21 -2.67
CA HIS A 36 -9.86 -3.97 -2.09
C HIS A 36 -8.34 -3.82 -2.26
N PRO A 37 -7.80 -2.60 -2.46
CA PRO A 37 -6.36 -2.39 -2.43
C PRO A 37 -5.81 -2.62 -1.01
N ALA A 38 -5.12 -3.73 -0.82
CA ALA A 38 -4.48 -4.10 0.43
C ALA A 38 -3.09 -4.68 0.20
N MET A 39 -2.20 -4.46 1.15
CA MET A 39 -0.81 -4.91 1.07
C MET A 39 -0.19 -5.11 2.45
N VAL A 40 0.65 -6.13 2.56
CA VAL A 40 1.37 -6.48 3.79
C VAL A 40 2.84 -6.12 3.63
N PHE A 41 3.39 -5.52 4.68
CA PHE A 41 4.80 -5.22 4.76
C PHE A 41 5.43 -5.86 6.00
N SER A 42 6.72 -6.19 5.90
CA SER A 42 7.53 -6.43 7.09
C SER A 42 7.75 -5.13 7.88
N GLN A 43 8.24 -5.24 9.10
CA GLN A 43 8.66 -4.08 9.92
C GLN A 43 9.67 -3.15 9.25
N PHE A 44 10.37 -3.63 8.22
CA PHE A 44 11.37 -2.86 7.48
C PHE A 44 10.83 -2.28 6.17
N GLY A 45 9.54 -2.45 5.88
CA GLY A 45 8.90 -1.91 4.69
C GLY A 45 9.16 -2.70 3.41
N GLU A 46 9.53 -3.98 3.52
CA GLU A 46 9.49 -4.91 2.39
C GLU A 46 8.06 -5.36 2.13
N VAL A 47 7.63 -5.36 0.88
CA VAL A 47 6.26 -5.77 0.51
C VAL A 47 6.18 -7.28 0.38
N LEU A 48 5.46 -7.93 1.30
CA LEU A 48 5.35 -9.39 1.37
C LEU A 48 4.18 -9.93 0.56
N LEU A 49 3.07 -9.18 0.51
CA LEU A 49 1.86 -9.53 -0.24
C LEU A 49 1.15 -8.28 -0.74
N GLN A 50 0.49 -8.39 -1.90
CA GLN A 50 -0.40 -7.36 -2.44
C GLN A 50 -1.62 -8.01 -3.07
N THR A 51 -2.79 -7.42 -2.88
CA THR A 51 -3.98 -7.76 -3.66
C THR A 51 -3.83 -7.26 -5.09
N ARG A 52 -4.57 -7.85 -6.02
CA ARG A 52 -4.60 -7.41 -7.43
C ARG A 52 -4.97 -5.92 -7.57
N PRO A 53 -6.00 -5.38 -6.89
CA PRO A 53 -6.28 -3.95 -6.91
C PRO A 53 -5.12 -3.09 -6.37
N ALA A 54 -4.38 -3.57 -5.36
CA ALA A 54 -3.19 -2.85 -4.87
C ALA A 54 -2.06 -2.85 -5.89
N ILE A 55 -1.83 -3.95 -6.61
CA ILE A 55 -0.88 -4.00 -7.71
C ILE A 55 -1.30 -3.02 -8.83
N ALA A 56 -2.58 -2.97 -9.18
CA ALA A 56 -3.06 -2.04 -10.19
C ALA A 56 -2.93 -0.58 -9.74
N LEU A 57 -3.12 -0.29 -8.45
CA LEU A 57 -3.06 1.05 -7.88
C LEU A 57 -1.64 1.56 -7.62
N PHE A 58 -0.69 0.69 -7.28
CA PHE A 58 0.66 1.09 -6.87
C PHE A 58 1.76 0.54 -7.78
N GLY A 59 1.46 -0.47 -8.58
CA GLY A 59 2.44 -1.35 -9.22
C GLY A 59 2.74 -2.59 -8.38
N ASP A 60 3.36 -3.58 -9.02
CA ASP A 60 3.78 -4.81 -8.37
C ASP A 60 5.11 -4.60 -7.65
N TYR A 61 5.04 -4.59 -6.32
CA TYR A 61 6.16 -4.38 -5.44
C TYR A 61 6.79 -5.66 -4.91
N THR A 62 6.14 -6.81 -5.13
CA THR A 62 6.62 -8.13 -4.72
C THR A 62 7.72 -8.67 -5.64
N ARG A 63 7.82 -8.18 -6.89
CA ARG A 63 8.72 -8.73 -7.93
C ARG A 63 10.17 -8.21 -7.90
N SER A 64 10.60 -7.50 -6.86
CA SER A 64 11.93 -6.88 -6.85
C SER A 64 12.90 -7.57 -5.90
N GLY A 65 14.06 -7.97 -6.42
CA GLY A 65 15.18 -8.47 -5.60
C GLY A 65 16.12 -7.35 -5.11
N GLY A 66 17.05 -7.72 -4.22
CA GLY A 66 18.10 -6.81 -3.73
C GLY A 66 17.56 -5.71 -2.80
N SER A 67 18.26 -4.58 -2.68
CA SER A 67 17.81 -3.45 -1.82
C SER A 67 16.52 -2.79 -2.31
N SER A 68 16.17 -2.97 -3.59
CA SER A 68 14.92 -2.47 -4.17
C SER A 68 13.68 -3.16 -3.61
N ARG A 69 13.82 -4.19 -2.76
CA ARG A 69 12.71 -4.83 -2.04
C ARG A 69 12.08 -3.93 -0.98
N TYR A 70 12.82 -2.97 -0.43
CA TYR A 70 12.33 -2.04 0.58
C TYR A 70 11.68 -0.80 -0.05
N LEU A 71 10.49 -0.44 0.43
CA LEU A 71 9.73 0.71 -0.08
C LEU A 71 10.52 2.03 -0.04
N VAL A 72 11.31 2.25 1.02
CA VAL A 72 12.15 3.45 1.17
C VAL A 72 13.22 3.51 0.09
N ASP A 73 13.93 2.40 -0.13
CA ASP A 73 14.99 2.34 -1.12
C ASP A 73 14.44 2.54 -2.53
N ARG A 74 13.28 1.93 -2.83
CA ARG A 74 12.63 2.11 -4.12
C ARG A 74 12.13 3.54 -4.33
N TRP A 75 11.51 4.13 -3.31
CA TRP A 75 11.09 5.53 -3.36
C TRP A 75 12.25 6.48 -3.65
N CYS A 76 13.43 6.20 -3.08
CA CYS A 76 14.62 7.01 -3.31
C CYS A 76 15.24 6.74 -4.70
N ALA A 77 15.30 5.49 -5.13
CA ALA A 77 16.03 5.08 -6.33
C ALA A 77 15.23 5.15 -7.65
N ASP A 78 13.89 5.02 -7.61
CA ASP A 78 13.05 4.94 -8.80
C ASP A 78 12.11 6.15 -8.94
N PRO A 79 12.42 7.12 -9.83
CA PRO A 79 11.51 8.22 -10.18
C PRO A 79 10.16 7.76 -10.76
N ALA A 80 10.11 6.64 -11.49
CA ALA A 80 8.85 6.12 -12.03
C ALA A 80 7.98 5.46 -10.94
N ALA A 81 8.58 5.01 -9.83
CA ALA A 81 7.82 4.68 -8.64
C ALA A 81 7.11 5.95 -8.13
N ARG A 82 7.81 7.10 -8.07
CA ARG A 82 7.26 8.40 -7.62
C ARG A 82 5.99 8.81 -8.36
N GLU A 83 5.94 8.60 -9.67
CA GLU A 83 4.82 8.97 -10.53
C GLU A 83 3.56 8.10 -10.35
N ARG A 84 3.71 6.84 -9.95
CA ARG A 84 2.59 5.91 -9.71
C ARG A 84 1.97 6.04 -8.33
N TYR A 85 2.58 6.84 -7.43
CA TYR A 85 2.05 6.94 -6.08
C TYR A 85 0.86 7.88 -5.96
N LEU A 86 0.02 7.53 -4.99
CA LEU A 86 -0.96 8.43 -4.42
C LEU A 86 -0.24 9.61 -3.75
N VAL A 87 -0.33 10.79 -4.38
CA VAL A 87 0.16 12.05 -3.81
C VAL A 87 -0.99 12.66 -3.01
N GLU A 88 -0.83 12.76 -1.68
CA GLU A 88 -1.82 13.42 -0.84
C GLU A 88 -1.92 14.91 -1.18
N VAL A 89 -3.15 15.41 -1.32
CA VAL A 89 -3.43 16.77 -1.74
C VAL A 89 -4.40 17.47 -0.76
N GLY A 90 -3.93 18.56 -0.17
CA GLY A 90 -4.71 19.38 0.78
C GLY A 90 -4.65 18.85 2.21
N VAL A 91 -5.34 19.56 3.12
CA VAL A 91 -5.54 19.15 4.51
C VAL A 91 -6.93 18.51 4.60
N THR A 92 -7.01 17.29 5.12
CA THR A 92 -8.30 16.65 5.41
C THR A 92 -8.55 16.67 6.91
N ASP A 93 -9.60 17.41 7.29
CA ASP A 93 -10.07 17.58 8.67
C ASP A 93 -11.18 16.57 9.03
N ASP A 94 -11.47 15.62 8.13
CA ASP A 94 -12.60 14.68 8.26
C ASP A 94 -12.09 13.23 8.36
N ARG A 95 -12.15 12.67 9.57
CA ARG A 95 -12.20 11.22 9.86
C ARG A 95 -11.23 10.32 9.09
N HIS A 96 -9.97 10.73 8.94
CA HIS A 96 -8.92 9.97 8.21
C HIS A 96 -9.16 9.78 6.70
N LEU A 97 -10.15 10.45 6.11
CA LEU A 97 -10.28 10.51 4.66
C LEU A 97 -9.08 11.27 4.11
N ARG A 98 -8.44 10.77 3.06
CA ARG A 98 -7.31 11.42 2.39
C ARG A 98 -7.62 11.61 0.92
N ARG A 99 -7.24 12.77 0.40
CA ARG A 99 -7.39 13.07 -1.02
C ARG A 99 -6.07 12.79 -1.71
N TYR A 100 -6.11 12.02 -2.78
CA TYR A 100 -4.94 11.63 -3.53
C TYR A 100 -5.09 12.00 -4.99
N ARG A 101 -3.96 12.21 -5.66
CA ARG A 101 -3.86 12.22 -7.11
C ARG A 101 -3.13 10.97 -7.58
N HIS A 102 -3.73 10.24 -8.51
CA HIS A 102 -3.17 9.07 -9.19
C HIS A 102 -3.05 9.36 -10.68
N ALA A 103 -1.93 8.99 -11.31
CA ALA A 103 -1.62 9.35 -12.69
C ALA A 103 -2.70 8.87 -13.68
N ALA A 104 -3.18 7.63 -13.53
CA ALA A 104 -4.18 7.06 -14.44
C ALA A 104 -5.65 7.30 -14.00
N LEU A 105 -5.89 7.49 -12.70
CA LEU A 105 -7.26 7.57 -12.15
C LEU A 105 -7.69 9.00 -11.79
N GLY A 106 -6.78 9.96 -11.89
CA GLY A 106 -7.01 11.33 -11.43
C GLY A 106 -7.17 11.40 -9.91
N ARG A 107 -8.12 12.23 -9.46
CA ARG A 107 -8.38 12.41 -8.02
C ARG A 107 -9.10 11.20 -7.41
N LEU A 108 -8.67 10.83 -6.21
CA LEU A 108 -9.25 9.79 -5.36
C LEU A 108 -9.46 10.35 -3.95
N GLU A 109 -10.50 9.90 -3.26
CA GLU A 109 -10.77 10.17 -1.85
C GLU A 109 -10.90 8.84 -1.14
N LEU A 110 -9.89 8.50 -0.34
CA LEU A 110 -9.74 7.18 0.25
C LEU A 110 -9.47 7.28 1.75
N TYR A 111 -10.12 6.42 2.52
CA TYR A 111 -9.67 6.05 3.86
C TYR A 111 -8.45 5.15 3.76
N ARG A 112 -7.51 5.36 4.68
CA ARG A 112 -6.31 4.55 4.84
C ARG A 112 -6.29 3.98 6.24
N GLN A 113 -6.26 2.66 6.37
CA GLN A 113 -6.10 2.00 7.67
C GLN A 113 -4.82 1.19 7.69
N LEU A 114 -4.03 1.38 8.74
CA LEU A 114 -2.85 0.58 9.04
C LEU A 114 -3.18 -0.31 10.25
N LEU A 115 -2.95 -1.61 10.13
CA LEU A 115 -3.09 -2.60 11.19
C LEU A 115 -1.73 -3.22 11.45
N LEU A 116 -1.38 -3.39 12.72
CA LEU A 116 -0.10 -3.95 13.15
C LEU A 116 -0.32 -5.34 13.71
N ASP A 117 0.50 -6.29 13.25
CA ASP A 117 0.73 -7.56 13.92
C ASP A 117 2.00 -7.41 14.78
N PRO A 118 1.86 -7.27 16.12
CA PRO A 118 3.01 -7.11 16.99
C PRO A 118 3.78 -8.42 17.22
N VAL A 119 3.21 -9.58 16.85
CA VAL A 119 3.85 -10.89 17.05
C VAL A 119 4.82 -11.17 15.91
N GLU A 120 4.34 -11.02 14.68
CA GLU A 120 5.13 -11.26 13.46
C GLU A 120 5.84 -9.98 12.97
N TYR A 121 5.61 -8.85 13.63
CA TYR A 121 6.09 -7.52 13.23
C TYR A 121 5.72 -7.18 11.78
N GLN A 122 4.48 -7.51 11.40
CA GLN A 122 3.92 -7.25 10.07
C GLN A 122 2.90 -6.12 10.12
N MET A 123 2.73 -5.45 8.99
CA MET A 123 1.83 -4.32 8.86
C MET A 123 0.91 -4.55 7.67
N LEU A 124 -0.40 -4.48 7.88
CA LEU A 124 -1.40 -4.49 6.82
C LEU A 124 -1.87 -3.07 6.55
N LEU A 125 -1.74 -2.62 5.31
CA LEU A 125 -2.26 -1.36 4.83
C LEU A 125 -3.47 -1.61 3.91
N VAL A 126 -4.60 -1.00 4.22
CA VAL A 126 -5.84 -1.10 3.45
C VAL A 126 -6.31 0.27 3.01
N PHE A 127 -6.75 0.37 1.76
CA PHE A 127 -7.41 1.55 1.22
C PHE A 127 -8.88 1.24 0.93
N MET A 128 -9.76 2.14 1.34
CA MET A 128 -11.19 2.04 1.04
C MET A 128 -11.74 3.39 0.60
N ALA A 129 -12.80 3.38 -0.20
CA ALA A 129 -13.57 4.57 -0.52
C ALA A 129 -14.95 4.47 0.13
N VAL A 130 -15.68 5.59 0.20
CA VAL A 130 -17.10 5.54 0.57
C VAL A 130 -17.85 4.73 -0.49
N PRO A 131 -18.58 3.65 -0.13
CA PRO A 131 -19.32 2.85 -1.11
C PRO A 131 -20.25 3.70 -1.97
N GLY A 132 -20.26 3.46 -3.28
CA GLY A 132 -21.05 4.24 -4.24
C GLY A 132 -20.49 5.62 -4.59
N SER A 133 -19.35 6.01 -4.04
CA SER A 133 -18.63 7.22 -4.48
C SER A 133 -17.87 6.99 -5.80
N SER A 134 -17.49 8.07 -6.49
CA SER A 134 -16.65 7.98 -7.69
C SER A 134 -15.31 7.28 -7.43
N SER A 135 -14.74 7.41 -6.23
CA SER A 135 -13.50 6.72 -5.86
C SER A 135 -13.73 5.22 -5.68
N ASP A 136 -14.87 4.83 -5.12
CA ASP A 136 -15.27 3.42 -4.98
C ASP A 136 -15.47 2.75 -6.34
N GLU A 137 -16.15 3.42 -7.28
CA GLU A 137 -16.30 2.93 -8.65
C GLU A 137 -14.95 2.70 -9.35
N LYS A 138 -14.02 3.65 -9.20
CA LYS A 138 -12.66 3.53 -9.76
C LYS A 138 -11.90 2.34 -9.16
N LEU A 139 -12.00 2.13 -7.84
CA LEU A 139 -11.36 0.98 -7.19
C LEU A 139 -11.96 -0.35 -7.65
N ARG A 140 -13.28 -0.44 -7.79
CA ARG A 140 -13.96 -1.64 -8.31
C ARG A 140 -13.56 -1.97 -9.74
N LEU A 141 -13.36 -0.95 -10.59
CA LEU A 141 -12.85 -1.15 -11.95
C LEU A 141 -11.42 -1.71 -11.94
N LEU A 142 -10.54 -1.25 -11.04
CA LEU A 142 -9.21 -1.85 -10.89
C LEU A 142 -9.26 -3.31 -10.45
N ALA A 143 -10.20 -3.67 -9.56
CA ALA A 143 -10.37 -5.04 -9.12
C ALA A 143 -10.81 -5.98 -10.27
N ALA A 144 -11.72 -5.50 -11.12
CA ALA A 144 -12.24 -6.25 -12.27
C ALA A 144 -11.24 -6.37 -13.43
N ALA A 145 -10.35 -5.39 -13.63
CA ALA A 145 -9.44 -5.36 -14.78
C ALA A 145 -8.22 -6.28 -14.70
N GLY A 146 -8.04 -7.02 -13.61
CA GLY A 146 -6.87 -7.88 -13.41
C GLY A 146 -7.00 -9.33 -13.91
N ASP A 147 -8.09 -9.70 -14.60
CA ASP A 147 -8.37 -11.06 -15.06
C ASP A 147 -7.62 -11.42 -16.36
#